data_AF-A0A3E0LPS2-F1
#
_entry.id   AF-A0A3E0LPS2-F1
#
_cell.length_a   1.000
_cell.length_b   1.000
_cell.length_c   1.000
_cell.angle_alpha   90.00
_cell.angle_beta   90.00
_cell.angle_gamma   90.00
#
_symmetry.space_group_name_H-M   'P 1'
#
loop_
_entity.id
_entity.type
_entity.pdbx_description
1 polymer ?
#
loop_
_entity_poly.entity_id
_entity_poly.type
_entity_poly.pdbx_seq_one_letter_code
_entity_poly.pdbx_strand_id
1 'polypeptide(L)'
;MRSNSFMMVPLSLLAWMVISKPVKAERVCQVTDPTGTPLNVRDRPNGQVVNALRNGREVYIHKTAYDRQGRPWVLVGGYYKGVYRTWGWVFREFVSCYNR
;
A
#
# COMPACT_ATOMS: atom_id res chain seq x y z
N MET A 1 -65.88 10.13 -31.29
CA MET A 1 -64.84 9.11 -31.53
C MET A 1 -63.51 9.83 -31.69
N ARG A 2 -62.64 9.75 -30.67
CA ARG A 2 -61.34 10.44 -30.62
C ARG A 2 -60.27 9.35 -30.81
N SER A 3 -59.51 9.44 -31.88
CA SER A 3 -58.46 8.48 -32.21
C SER A 3 -57.35 8.54 -31.16
N ASN A 4 -57.09 7.43 -30.46
CA ASN A 4 -55.94 7.29 -29.57
C ASN A 4 -54.71 7.00 -30.43
N SER A 5 -53.86 8.01 -30.63
CA SER A 5 -52.52 7.80 -31.16
C SER A 5 -51.66 7.11 -30.09
N PHE A 6 -51.48 5.79 -30.23
CA PHE A 6 -50.41 5.07 -29.55
C PHE A 6 -49.06 5.57 -30.10
N MET A 7 -48.38 6.45 -29.38
CA MET A 7 -46.96 6.71 -29.60
C MET A 7 -46.18 5.45 -29.19
N MET A 8 -45.69 4.71 -30.17
CA MET A 8 -44.64 3.71 -29.99
C MET A 8 -43.35 4.43 -29.58
N VAL A 9 -42.90 4.21 -28.34
CA VAL A 9 -41.55 4.60 -27.91
C VAL A 9 -40.57 3.59 -28.53
N PRO A 10 -39.54 4.02 -29.28
CA PRO A 10 -38.58 3.10 -29.86
C PRO A 10 -37.74 2.45 -28.74
N LEU A 11 -37.90 1.14 -28.59
CA LEU A 11 -36.97 0.28 -27.88
C LEU A 11 -35.65 0.31 -28.67
N SER A 12 -34.50 0.50 -27.98
CA SER A 12 -33.11 0.26 -28.44
C SER A 12 -32.19 1.48 -28.59
N LEU A 13 -31.93 2.20 -27.49
CA LEU A 13 -30.61 2.81 -27.26
C LEU A 13 -30.17 2.49 -25.82
N LEU A 14 -29.89 1.21 -25.56
CA LEU A 14 -29.17 0.80 -24.35
C LEU A 14 -27.70 1.20 -24.54
N ALA A 15 -27.36 2.43 -24.18
CA ALA A 15 -25.98 2.85 -24.02
C ALA A 15 -25.35 1.99 -22.91
N TRP A 16 -24.40 1.12 -23.28
CA TRP A 16 -23.55 0.42 -22.31
C TRP A 16 -22.70 1.44 -21.58
N MET A 17 -23.18 1.93 -20.44
CA MET A 17 -22.33 2.61 -19.46
C MET A 17 -21.39 1.56 -18.88
N VAL A 18 -20.18 1.50 -19.44
CA VAL A 18 -19.10 0.69 -18.87
C VAL A 18 -18.71 1.35 -17.55
N ILE A 19 -19.11 0.76 -16.43
CA ILE A 19 -18.68 1.21 -15.10
C ILE A 19 -17.20 0.82 -14.97
N SER A 20 -16.31 1.74 -15.34
CA SER A 20 -14.88 1.59 -15.09
C SER A 20 -14.62 1.75 -13.60
N LYS A 21 -14.36 0.63 -12.90
CA LYS A 21 -13.88 0.70 -11.53
C LYS A 21 -12.49 1.33 -11.52
N PRO A 22 -12.20 2.30 -10.64
CA PRO A 22 -10.84 2.78 -10.47
C PRO A 22 -9.96 1.62 -10.00
N VAL A 23 -8.92 1.30 -10.77
CA VAL A 23 -7.82 0.46 -10.28
C VAL A 23 -7.10 1.28 -9.21
N LYS A 24 -7.22 0.84 -7.96
CA LYS A 24 -6.40 1.40 -6.87
C LYS A 24 -5.05 0.71 -6.93
N ALA A 25 -4.03 1.39 -7.45
CA ALA A 25 -2.66 0.91 -7.37
C ALA A 25 -2.29 0.69 -5.89
N GLU A 26 -1.92 -0.53 -5.53
CA GLU A 26 -1.51 -0.84 -4.17
C GLU A 26 -0.04 -0.40 -4.02
N ARG A 27 0.24 0.49 -3.07
CA ARG A 27 1.63 0.84 -2.75
C ARG A 27 2.24 -0.27 -1.91
N VAL A 28 3.16 -1.00 -2.51
CA VAL A 28 3.93 -2.05 -1.87
C VAL A 28 5.37 -1.57 -1.73
N CYS A 29 6.05 -1.92 -0.65
CA CYS A 29 7.44 -1.56 -0.45
C CYS A 29 8.32 -2.78 -0.23
N GLN A 30 9.63 -2.61 -0.42
CA GLN A 30 10.64 -3.61 -0.10
C GLN A 30 11.80 -3.01 0.68
N VAL A 31 12.44 -3.87 1.49
CA VAL A 31 13.72 -3.54 2.14
C VAL A 31 14.84 -3.50 1.11
N THR A 32 15.53 -2.37 1.03
CA THR A 32 16.59 -2.08 0.05
C THR A 32 17.78 -1.41 0.73
N ASP A 33 18.34 -2.05 1.76
CA ASP A 33 19.53 -1.55 2.46
C ASP A 33 20.78 -1.75 1.56
N PRO A 34 21.46 -0.67 1.13
CA PRO A 34 22.58 -0.77 0.20
C PRO A 34 23.85 -1.38 0.82
N THR A 35 23.91 -1.51 2.14
CA THR A 35 25.07 -2.11 2.83
C THR A 35 25.15 -3.62 2.66
N GLY A 36 24.07 -4.26 2.20
CA GLY A 36 23.96 -5.72 2.08
C GLY A 36 23.73 -6.45 3.42
N THR A 37 23.70 -5.73 4.54
CA THR A 37 23.34 -6.30 5.85
C THR A 37 21.82 -6.31 6.06
N PRO A 38 21.28 -7.22 6.90
CA PRO A 38 19.87 -7.14 7.27
C PRO A 38 19.54 -5.81 7.97
N LEU A 39 18.44 -5.18 7.54
CA LEU A 39 17.96 -3.93 8.07
C LEU A 39 17.45 -4.10 9.50
N ASN A 40 18.05 -3.38 10.44
CA ASN A 40 17.61 -3.37 11.84
C ASN A 40 16.19 -2.79 12.00
N VAL A 41 15.37 -3.52 12.74
CA VAL A 41 14.03 -3.11 13.16
C VAL A 41 14.05 -2.77 14.65
N ARG A 42 13.44 -1.65 15.01
CA ARG A 42 13.45 -1.10 16.36
C ARG A 42 12.06 -0.97 16.96
N ASP A 43 12.00 -0.98 18.30
CA ASP A 43 10.74 -0.80 19.06
C ASP A 43 10.11 0.59 18.88
N ARG A 44 10.94 1.61 18.67
CA ARG A 44 10.58 3.00 18.35
C ARG A 44 11.67 3.65 17.48
N PRO A 45 11.43 4.83 16.89
CA PRO A 45 12.47 5.60 16.22
C PRO A 45 13.70 5.76 17.13
N ASN A 46 14.87 5.35 16.61
CA ASN A 46 16.15 5.36 17.33
C ASN A 46 16.12 4.62 18.70
N GLY A 47 15.22 3.65 18.86
CA GLY A 47 15.08 2.81 20.05
C GLY A 47 15.95 1.57 20.05
N GLN A 48 15.57 0.53 20.81
CA GLN A 48 16.30 -0.74 20.85
C GLN A 48 16.02 -1.58 19.60
N VAL A 49 17.03 -2.32 19.12
CA VAL A 49 16.84 -3.29 18.03
C VAL A 49 16.09 -4.49 18.57
N VAL A 50 14.97 -4.84 17.93
CA VAL A 50 14.09 -5.96 18.34
C VAL A 50 14.01 -7.05 17.27
N ASN A 51 14.41 -6.75 16.03
CA ASN A 51 14.39 -7.70 14.91
C ASN A 51 15.31 -7.20 13.78
N ALA A 52 15.45 -7.99 12.71
CA ALA A 52 16.10 -7.58 11.48
C ALA A 52 15.37 -8.14 10.25
N LEU A 53 15.28 -7.36 9.17
CA LEU A 53 14.66 -7.76 7.91
C LEU A 53 15.72 -7.88 6.81
N ARG A 54 15.64 -8.95 6.03
CA ARG A 54 16.53 -9.15 4.88
C ARG A 54 16.12 -8.26 3.71
N ASN A 55 17.08 -7.88 2.86
CA ASN A 55 16.80 -7.21 1.59
C ASN A 55 15.82 -8.02 0.73
N GLY A 56 15.00 -7.31 -0.06
CA GLY A 56 13.93 -7.87 -0.88
C GLY A 56 12.68 -8.29 -0.09
N ARG A 57 12.70 -8.18 1.25
CA ARG A 57 11.50 -8.43 2.05
C ARG A 57 10.43 -7.40 1.71
N GLU A 58 9.28 -7.89 1.24
CA GLU A 58 8.08 -7.07 1.05
C GLU A 58 7.56 -6.58 2.40
N VAL A 59 7.27 -5.28 2.46
CA VAL A 59 6.77 -4.58 3.65
C VAL A 59 5.70 -3.56 3.26
N TYR A 60 4.83 -3.26 4.21
CA TYR A 60 3.84 -2.19 4.14
C TYR A 60 4.16 -1.13 5.19
N ILE A 61 4.07 0.14 4.79
CA ILE A 61 4.26 1.27 5.71
C ILE A 61 2.93 1.58 6.40
N HIS A 62 2.92 1.54 7.73
CA HIS A 62 1.75 1.90 8.54
C HIS A 62 1.79 3.33 9.05
N LYS A 63 2.97 3.80 9.46
CA LYS A 63 3.17 5.13 10.05
C LYS A 63 4.52 5.67 9.66
N THR A 64 4.62 6.99 9.64
CA THR A 64 5.88 7.74 9.52
C THR A 64 6.09 8.54 10.79
N ALA A 65 7.33 8.62 11.25
CA ALA A 65 7.74 9.46 12.36
C ALA A 65 9.14 10.02 12.11
N TYR A 66 9.52 11.00 12.91
CA TYR A 66 10.85 11.60 12.88
C TYR A 66 11.45 11.47 14.28
N ASP A 67 12.75 11.15 14.35
CA ASP A 67 13.46 11.19 15.63
C ASP A 67 13.89 12.63 15.99
N ARG A 68 14.59 12.78 17.12
CA ARG A 68 15.06 14.09 17.61
C ARG A 68 16.04 14.77 16.66
N GLN A 69 16.66 14.01 15.75
CA GLN A 69 17.59 14.51 14.74
C GLN A 69 16.88 14.79 13.40
N GLY A 70 15.55 14.65 13.33
CA GLY A 70 14.77 14.84 12.12
C GLY A 70 14.94 13.73 11.09
N ARG A 71 15.53 12.58 11.45
CA ARG A 71 15.67 11.46 10.51
C ARG A 71 14.32 10.75 10.35
N PRO A 72 13.90 10.41 9.12
CA PRO A 72 12.61 9.77 8.88
C PRO A 72 12.65 8.27 9.21
N TRP A 73 11.63 7.82 9.92
CA TRP A 73 11.38 6.42 10.29
C TRP A 73 10.01 5.98 9.80
N VAL A 74 9.87 4.69 9.50
CA VAL A 74 8.59 4.09 9.16
C VAL A 74 8.32 2.85 10.00
N LEU A 75 7.09 2.74 10.50
CA LEU A 75 6.59 1.52 11.12
C LEU A 75 6.16 0.57 10.01
N VAL A 76 6.80 -0.59 9.93
CA VAL A 76 6.57 -1.57 8.87
C VAL A 76 5.92 -2.85 9.39
N GLY A 77 5.07 -3.41 8.55
CA GLY A 77 4.48 -4.73 8.73
C GLY A 77 4.47 -5.53 7.43
N GLY A 78 4.07 -6.79 7.51
CA GLY A 78 3.94 -7.66 6.34
C GLY A 78 3.56 -9.08 6.72
N TYR A 79 3.35 -9.90 5.70
CA TYR A 79 3.01 -11.31 5.88
C TYR A 79 4.25 -12.17 6.11
N TYR A 80 4.17 -13.09 7.07
CA TYR A 80 5.14 -14.14 7.28
C TYR A 80 4.43 -15.45 7.57
N LYS A 81 4.68 -16.46 6.72
CA LYS A 81 4.00 -17.77 6.78
C LYS A 81 2.47 -17.63 6.83
N GLY A 82 1.92 -16.76 5.96
CA GLY A 82 0.48 -16.50 5.85
C GLY A 82 -0.12 -15.61 6.94
N VAL A 83 0.65 -15.19 7.94
CA VAL A 83 0.16 -14.37 9.05
C VAL A 83 0.72 -12.96 8.96
N TYR A 84 -0.16 -11.95 9.02
CA TYR A 84 0.26 -10.55 9.06
C TYR A 84 0.89 -10.20 10.41
N ARG A 85 2.02 -9.47 10.38
CA ARG A 85 2.71 -9.02 11.59
C ARG A 85 3.22 -7.60 11.39
N THR A 86 3.09 -6.78 12.42
CA THR A 86 3.87 -5.54 12.53
C THR A 86 5.24 -5.89 13.10
N TRP A 87 6.31 -5.53 12.39
CA TRP A 87 7.68 -5.86 12.81
C TRP A 87 8.30 -4.77 13.67
N GLY A 88 8.06 -3.49 13.35
CA GLY A 88 8.60 -2.36 14.10
C GLY A 88 9.09 -1.24 13.20
N TRP A 89 9.90 -0.34 13.77
CA TRP A 89 10.39 0.86 13.10
C TRP A 89 11.71 0.62 12.38
N VAL A 90 11.80 1.08 11.14
CA VAL A 90 13.02 1.05 10.32
C VAL A 90 13.33 2.44 9.76
N PHE A 91 14.57 2.68 9.37
CA PHE A 91 14.92 3.89 8.64
C PHE A 91 14.19 3.95 7.30
N ARG A 92 13.55 5.08 7.02
CA ARG A 92 12.75 5.26 5.80
C ARG A 92 13.58 5.13 4.53
N GLU A 93 14.83 5.58 4.55
CA GLU A 93 15.73 5.55 3.39
C GLU A 93 16.04 4.14 2.87
N PHE A 94 15.93 3.11 3.72
CA PHE A 94 16.21 1.71 3.34
C PHE A 94 14.96 0.93 2.93
N VAL A 95 13.86 1.65 2.63
CA VAL A 95 12.60 1.08 2.16
C VAL A 95 12.19 1.75 0.85
N SER A 96 12.12 0.97 -0.22
CA SER A 96 11.72 1.44 -1.55
C SER A 96 10.28 1.02 -1.85
N CYS A 97 9.43 1.97 -2.25
CA CYS A 97 8.02 1.72 -2.52
C CYS A 97 7.70 1.89 -4.00
N TYR A 98 6.85 1.01 -4.52
CA TYR A 98 6.41 0.97 -5.91
C TYR A 98 4.89 0.75 -5.97
N ASN A 99 4.30 1.19 -7.07
CA ASN A 99 2.90 0.91 -7.36
C ASN A 99 2.82 -0.49 -8.00
N ARG A 100 1.92 -1.32 -7.49
CA ARG A 100 1.59 -2.63 -8.06
C ARG A 100 0.20 -2.62 -8.67
#